data_AF-A1ANI9-F1
#
_entry.id   AF-A1ANI9-F1
#
_cell.length_a   1.000
_cell.length_b   1.000
_cell.length_c   1.000
_cell.angle_alpha   90.00
_cell.angle_beta   90.00
_cell.angle_gamma   90.00
#
_symmetry.space_group_name_H-M   'P 1'
#
loop_
_entity.id
_entity.type
_entity.pdbx_description
1 polymer ?
#
loop_
_entity_poly.entity_id
_entity_poly.type
_entity_poly.pdbx_seq_one_letter_code
_entity_poly.pdbx_strand_id
1 'polypeptide(L)' 'MKDQKSCCNATVHHQHMCILKEKGMTEEIAKYSNNPTVECGICGAKANSADYICTPVKVWEEGQLS' A
#
# COMPACT_ATOMS: atom_id res chain seq x y z
N MET A 1 -22.73 1.08 10.91
CA MET A 1 -21.81 2.12 11.41
C MET A 1 -20.61 2.12 10.48
N LYS A 2 -20.18 3.28 9.97
CA LYS A 2 -19.17 3.38 8.90
C LYS A 2 -17.81 3.64 9.54
N ASP A 3 -17.00 2.59 9.66
CA ASP A 3 -15.61 2.69 10.09
C ASP A 3 -14.77 3.24 8.93
N GLN A 4 -14.80 4.56 8.75
CA GLN A 4 -13.84 5.26 7.90
C GLN A 4 -12.47 5.17 8.56
N LYS A 5 -11.75 4.11 8.21
CA LYS A 5 -10.35 3.89 8.52
C LYS A 5 -9.57 5.10 8.00
N SER A 6 -9.25 6.02 8.92
CA SER A 6 -8.64 7.32 8.67
C SER A 6 -7.31 7.14 7.93
N CYS A 7 -7.35 7.31 6.60
CA CYS A 7 -6.14 7.44 5.78
C CYS A 7 -5.81 8.95 5.67
N CYS A 8 -4.54 9.30 5.87
CA CYS A 8 -4.09 10.64 6.31
C CYS A 8 -4.27 11.81 5.33
N ASN A 9 -4.86 11.62 4.15
CA ASN A 9 -5.26 12.71 3.26
C ASN A 9 -6.23 12.20 2.17
N ALA A 10 -7.41 12.80 2.07
CA ALA A 10 -8.42 12.42 1.08
C ALA A 10 -7.95 12.66 -0.38
N THR A 11 -7.08 13.65 -0.60
CA THR A 11 -6.63 14.07 -1.93
C THR A 11 -5.70 13.05 -2.60
N VAL A 12 -4.88 12.33 -1.83
CA VAL A 12 -3.95 11.29 -2.31
C VAL A 12 -4.51 9.87 -2.18
N HIS A 13 -5.66 9.70 -1.53
CA HIS A 13 -6.25 8.38 -1.26
C HIS A 13 -6.56 7.58 -2.53
N HIS A 14 -6.82 8.26 -3.66
CA HIS A 14 -7.08 7.61 -4.95
C HIS A 14 -5.87 6.87 -5.55
N GLN A 15 -4.65 7.18 -5.08
CA GLN A 15 -3.40 6.58 -5.57
C GLN A 15 -2.84 5.52 -4.61
N HIS A 16 -3.46 5.32 -3.44
CA HIS A 16 -3.00 4.32 -2.48
C HIS A 16 -3.49 2.90 -2.84
N MET A 17 -2.68 1.90 -2.48
CA MET A 17 -2.96 0.49 -2.74
C MET A 17 -4.29 0.00 -2.16
N CYS A 18 -4.75 0.51 -1.02
CA CYS A 18 -6.01 0.06 -0.44
C CYS A 18 -7.21 0.44 -1.35
N ILE A 19 -7.20 1.64 -1.95
CA ILE A 19 -8.25 2.06 -2.89
C ILE A 19 -8.11 1.38 -4.25
N LEU A 20 -6.89 1.24 -4.75
CA LEU A 20 -6.66 0.49 -6.00
C LEU A 20 -7.17 -0.95 -5.87
N LYS A 21 -7.00 -1.58 -4.70
CA LYS A 21 -7.53 -2.91 -4.38
C LYS A 21 -9.06 -2.92 -4.32
N GLU A 22 -9.68 -1.93 -3.68
CA GLU A 22 -11.15 -1.79 -3.64
C GLU A 22 -11.76 -1.58 -5.04
N LYS A 23 -11.06 -0.84 -5.90
CA LYS A 23 -11.47 -0.59 -7.30
C LYS A 23 -11.13 -1.72 -8.26
N GLY A 24 -10.40 -2.76 -7.82
CA GLY A 24 -9.95 -3.84 -8.70
C GLY A 24 -8.94 -3.41 -9.76
N MET A 25 -8.17 -2.35 -9.53
CA MET A 25 -7.15 -1.83 -10.46
C MET A 25 -5.86 -2.66 -10.39
N THR A 26 -5.93 -3.92 -10.80
CA THR A 26 -4.83 -4.90 -10.66
C THR A 26 -3.55 -4.51 -11.40
N GLU A 27 -3.67 -3.83 -12.54
CA GLU A 27 -2.51 -3.37 -13.33
C GLU A 27 -1.70 -2.31 -12.59
N GLU A 28 -2.39 -1.32 -12.01
CA GLU A 28 -1.75 -0.27 -11.22
C GLU A 28 -1.14 -0.85 -9.94
N ILE A 29 -1.84 -1.77 -9.27
CA ILE A 29 -1.28 -2.48 -8.11
C ILE A 29 0.02 -3.19 -8.51
N ALA A 30 0.01 -3.97 -9.59
CA ALA A 30 1.19 -4.69 -10.05
C ALA A 30 2.35 -3.75 -10.41
N LYS A 31 2.06 -2.61 -11.05
CA LYS A 31 3.04 -1.57 -11.39
C LYS A 31 3.69 -0.97 -10.15
N TYR A 32 2.91 -0.71 -9.10
CA TYR A 32 3.40 -0.11 -7.85
C TYR A 32 3.87 -1.13 -6.81
N SER A 33 3.71 -2.43 -7.04
CA SER A 33 4.09 -3.51 -6.12
C SER A 33 5.08 -4.51 -6.72
N ASN A 34 5.73 -4.18 -7.85
CA ASN A 34 6.68 -5.09 -8.51
C ASN A 34 8.02 -5.23 -7.76
N ASN A 35 8.38 -4.26 -6.92
CA ASN A 35 9.56 -4.28 -6.05
C ASN A 35 9.21 -3.65 -4.69
N PRO A 36 8.41 -4.35 -3.86
CA PRO A 36 7.83 -3.75 -2.68
C PRO A 36 8.88 -3.49 -1.60
N THR A 37 9.03 -2.23 -1.19
CA THR A 37 9.93 -1.79 -0.09
C THR A 37 9.15 -1.44 1.18
N VAL A 38 7.83 -1.29 1.05
CA VAL A 38 6.91 -1.00 2.14
C VAL A 38 5.64 -1.83 2.04
N GLU A 39 4.97 -2.02 3.16
CA GLU A 39 3.64 -2.59 3.26
C GLU A 39 2.69 -1.65 4.00
N CYS A 40 1.40 -1.81 3.72
CA CYS A 40 0.34 -1.11 4.43
C CYS A 40 0.05 -1.84 5.74
N GLY A 41 0.36 -1.22 6.88
CA GLY A 41 -0.01 -1.75 8.20
C GLY A 41 -1.53 -1.86 8.43
N ILE A 42 -2.34 -1.32 7.52
CA ILE A 42 -3.81 -1.32 7.58
C ILE A 42 -4.45 -2.43 6.74
N CYS A 43 -4.02 -2.58 5.49
CA CYS A 43 -4.64 -3.48 4.50
C CYS A 43 -3.70 -4.58 3.99
N GLY A 44 -2.45 -4.60 4.45
CA GLY A 44 -1.43 -5.58 4.08
C GLY A 44 -0.93 -5.47 2.63
N ALA A 45 -1.38 -4.47 1.89
CA ALA A 45 -0.92 -4.27 0.52
C ALA A 45 0.53 -3.81 0.49
N LYS A 46 1.33 -4.35 -0.42
CA LYS A 46 2.74 -3.98 -0.57
C LYS A 46 2.93 -2.99 -1.71
N ALA A 47 3.87 -2.08 -1.56
CA ALA A 47 4.22 -1.13 -2.61
C ALA A 47 5.71 -0.79 -2.61
N ASN A 48 6.17 -0.27 -3.73
CA ASN A 48 7.55 0.13 -3.96
C ASN A 48 7.91 1.41 -3.20
N SER A 49 6.91 2.24 -2.85
CA SER A 49 7.10 3.47 -2.07
C SER A 49 5.96 3.69 -1.08
N ALA A 50 6.28 4.39 0.01
CA ALA A 50 5.33 4.85 1.02
C ALA A 50 4.24 5.75 0.44
N ASP A 51 4.50 6.44 -0.68
CA ASP A 51 3.54 7.33 -1.36
C ASP A 51 2.29 6.59 -1.86
N TYR A 52 2.38 5.26 -2.04
CA TYR A 52 1.26 4.43 -2.49
C TYR A 52 0.56 3.74 -1.32
N ILE A 53 0.86 4.10 -0.07
CA ILE A 53 0.41 3.36 1.11
C ILE A 53 -0.11 4.34 2.19
N CYS A 54 -1.27 4.02 2.77
CA CYS A 54 -1.87 4.81 3.86
C CYS A 54 -1.01 4.85 5.13
N THR A 55 -0.48 3.70 5.52
CA THR A 55 0.32 3.54 6.74
C THR A 55 1.53 2.70 6.40
N PRO A 56 2.61 3.33 5.89
CA PRO A 56 3.77 2.62 5.41
C PRO A 56 4.53 1.99 6.57
N VAL A 57 4.69 0.69 6.51
CA VAL A 57 5.57 -0.12 7.34
C VAL A 57 6.67 -0.63 6.43
N LYS A 58 7.94 -0.51 6.82
CA LYS A 58 9.03 -1.05 6.02
C LYS A 58 8.92 -2.57 6.00
N VAL A 59 8.88 -3.16 4.81
CA VAL A 59 9.13 -4.59 4.69
C VAL A 59 10.63 -4.77 4.76
N TRP A 60 11.10 -5.29 5.88
CA TRP A 60 12.48 -5.74 5.98
C TRP A 60 12.61 -6.94 5.05
N GLU A 61 13.43 -6.84 4.02
CA GLU A 61 13.80 -8.00 3.22
C GLU A 61 14.64 -8.94 4.12
N GLU A 62 13.97 -9.77 4.92
CA GLU A 62 14.57 -10.92 5.60
C GLU A 62 14.85 -12.01 4.56
N GLY A 63 15.77 -11.70 3.64
CA GLY A 63 16.29 -12.57 2.60
C GLY A 63 17.81 -12.45 2.41
N GLN A 64 18.51 -11.77 3.33
CA GLN A 64 19.98 -11.71 3.33
C GLN A 64 20.56 -12.07 4.72
N LEU A 65 20.05 -13.15 5.31
CA LEU A 65 20.82 -13.96 6.26
C LEU A 65 21.29 -15.21 5.50
N SER A 66 22.39 -15.03 4.76
CA SER A 66 23.30 -16.10 4.37
C SER A 66 24.23 -16.42 5.51
#